data_AF-A0A2N9NP65-F1
#
_entry.id   AF-A0A2N9NP65-F1
#
_cell.length_a   1.000
_cell.length_b   1.000
_cell.length_c   1.000
_cell.angle_alpha   90.00
_cell.angle_beta   90.00
_cell.angle_gamma   90.00
#
_symmetry.space_group_name_H-M   'P 1'
#
loop_
_entity.id
_entity.type
_entity.pdbx_description
1 polymer ?
#
loop_
_entity_poly.entity_id
_entity_poly.type
_entity_poly.pdbx_seq_one_letter_code
_entity_poly.pdbx_strand_id
1 'polypeptide(L)'
;MHSPLVFDVVDTWNERSLGGCTYHVAHPGGRSYSTFPVNALEAESRRLGRFFRHGHSPGEIKIASPRRNPECPFTLDLRQMVKDEL
;
A
#
# COMPACT_ATOMS: atom_id res chain seq x y z
N MET A 1 -0.16 15.16 -1.17
CA MET A 1 -0.76 13.89 -0.71
C MET A 1 -0.47 12.83 -1.77
N HIS A 2 0.24 11.75 -1.43
CA HIS A 2 0.49 10.62 -2.34
C HIS A 2 -0.52 9.52 -2.00
N SER A 3 -1.63 9.51 -2.73
CA SER A 3 -2.75 8.58 -2.55
C SER A 3 -3.50 8.48 -3.89
N PRO A 4 -4.06 7.32 -4.24
CA PRO A 4 -3.99 6.05 -3.50
C PRO A 4 -2.62 5.37 -3.57
N LEU A 5 -2.33 4.52 -2.58
CA LEU A 5 -1.22 3.56 -2.68
C LEU A 5 -1.77 2.24 -3.23
N VAL A 6 -1.14 1.70 -4.27
CA VAL A 6 -1.51 0.42 -4.87
C VAL A 6 -0.48 -0.62 -4.46
N PHE A 7 -0.96 -1.75 -3.95
CA PHE A 7 -0.13 -2.86 -3.51
C PHE A 7 -0.52 -4.11 -4.26
N ASP A 8 0.47 -4.78 -4.85
CA ASP A 8 0.34 -6.08 -5.50
C ASP A 8 1.17 -7.13 -4.75
N VAL A 9 0.61 -8.33 -4.60
CA VAL A 9 1.33 -9.52 -4.16
C VAL A 9 1.77 -10.25 -5.41
N VAL A 10 3.09 -10.35 -5.61
CA VAL A 10 3.66 -10.86 -6.86
C VAL A 10 4.33 -12.20 -6.62
N ASP A 11 4.03 -13.16 -7.50
CA ASP A 11 4.78 -14.40 -7.64
C ASP A 11 6.05 -14.12 -8.45
N THR A 12 7.20 -14.17 -7.80
CA THR A 12 8.49 -13.85 -8.42
C THR A 12 9.01 -14.96 -9.33
N TRP A 13 8.48 -16.19 -9.27
CA TRP A 13 8.90 -17.25 -10.19
C TRP A 13 8.21 -17.14 -11.55
N ASN A 14 6.96 -16.67 -11.56
CA ASN A 14 6.15 -16.50 -12.78
C ASN A 14 6.00 -15.02 -13.19
N GLU A 15 6.69 -14.11 -12.50
CA GLU A 15 6.66 -12.65 -12.70
C GLU A 15 5.23 -12.10 -12.86
N ARG A 16 4.28 -12.51 -12.01
CA ARG A 16 2.88 -12.12 -12.14
C ARG A 16 2.24 -11.68 -10.83
N SER A 17 1.30 -10.73 -10.91
CA SER A 17 0.44 -10.40 -9.77
C SER A 17 -0.50 -11.57 -9.45
N LEU A 18 -0.54 -11.95 -8.17
CA LEU A 18 -1.53 -12.86 -7.59
C LEU A 18 -2.79 -12.11 -7.11
N GLY A 19 -2.75 -10.78 -7.16
CA GLY A 19 -3.80 -9.89 -6.66
C GLY A 19 -3.21 -8.80 -5.76
N GLY A 20 -4.09 -7.93 -5.26
CA GLY A 20 -3.64 -6.77 -4.50
C GLY A 20 -4.76 -5.95 -3.89
N CYS A 21 -4.39 -4.79 -3.36
CA CYS A 21 -5.34 -3.83 -2.82
C CYS A 21 -4.90 -2.39 -3.07
N THR A 22 -5.90 -1.52 -3.05
CA THR A 22 -5.72 -0.07 -3.10
C THR A 22 -5.98 0.50 -1.71
N TYR A 23 -5.03 1.27 -1.17
CA TYR A 23 -5.15 1.96 0.11
C TYR A 23 -5.31 3.47 -0.11
N HIS A 24 -6.37 4.02 0.48
CA HIS A 24 -6.62 5.46 0.47
C HIS A 24 -6.25 6.07 1.83
N VAL A 25 -5.33 7.04 1.82
CA VAL A 25 -4.84 7.71 3.05
C VAL A 25 -5.98 8.44 3.79
N ALA A 26 -6.97 8.91 3.03
CA ALA A 26 -8.25 9.42 3.54
C ALA A 26 -9.40 8.62 2.93
N HIS A 27 -10.55 8.56 3.62
CA HIS A 27 -11.73 7.87 3.07
C HIS A 27 -12.11 8.50 1.71
N PRO A 28 -12.35 7.70 0.63
CA PRO A 28 -12.57 8.23 -0.71
C PRO A 28 -13.73 9.24 -0.81
N GLY A 29 -14.77 9.06 0.00
CA GLY A 29 -15.88 10.01 0.13
C GLY A 29 -15.57 11.31 0.90
N GLY A 30 -14.29 11.67 1.09
CA GLY A 30 -13.87 12.92 1.75
C GLY A 30 -14.09 12.98 3.27
N ARG A 31 -14.48 11.87 3.90
CA ARG A 31 -14.76 11.82 5.34
C ARG A 31 -13.45 11.73 6.12
N SER A 32 -13.16 12.78 6.89
CA SER A 32 -12.10 12.77 7.90
C SER A 32 -12.72 12.82 9.28
N TYR A 33 -12.27 11.93 10.18
CA TYR A 33 -12.73 11.94 11.56
C TYR A 33 -11.93 12.99 12.33
N SER A 34 -12.61 13.90 13.03
CA SER A 34 -11.99 14.91 13.90
C SER A 34 -11.63 14.38 15.29
N THR A 35 -12.13 13.20 15.64
CA THR A 35 -11.93 12.57 16.95
C THR A 35 -11.18 11.24 16.84
N PHE A 36 -10.50 10.87 17.90
CA PHE A 36 -9.93 9.53 18.05
C PHE A 36 -11.04 8.47 18.08
N PRO A 37 -10.76 7.23 17.64
CA PRO A 37 -11.72 6.14 17.78
C PRO A 37 -11.98 5.87 19.26
N VAL A 38 -13.26 5.69 19.62
CA VAL A 38 -13.68 5.46 21.01
C VAL A 38 -13.39 4.03 21.47
N ASN A 39 -13.22 3.09 20.54
CA ASN A 39 -12.89 1.70 20.81
C ASN A 39 -12.15 1.03 19.63
N ALA A 40 -11.68 -0.20 19.86
CA ALA A 40 -10.93 -0.98 18.87
C ALA A 40 -11.76 -1.34 17.62
N LEU A 41 -13.05 -1.65 17.81
CA LEU A 41 -13.96 -1.99 16.71
C LEU A 41 -14.18 -0.79 15.76
N GLU A 42 -14.32 0.41 16.31
CA GLU A 42 -14.43 1.63 15.53
C GLU A 42 -13.12 1.93 14.81
N ALA A 43 -11.97 1.81 15.49
CA ALA A 43 -10.66 1.98 14.87
C ALA A 43 -10.45 1.03 13.68
N GLU A 44 -10.83 -0.23 13.84
CA GLU A 44 -10.78 -1.23 12.77
C GLU A 44 -11.73 -0.91 11.63
N SER A 45 -12.99 -0.54 11.92
CA SER A 45 -13.96 -0.16 10.91
C SER A 45 -13.47 1.03 10.07
N ARG A 46 -12.88 2.05 10.72
CA ARG A 46 -12.24 3.20 10.06
C ARG A 46 -11.03 2.81 9.21
N ARG A 47 -10.26 1.80 9.63
CA ARG A 47 -9.13 1.25 8.87
C ARG A 47 -9.62 0.49 7.64
N LEU A 48 -10.63 -0.38 7.78
CA LEU A 48 -11.19 -1.18 6.69
C LEU A 48 -11.78 -0.33 5.56
N GLY A 49 -12.45 0.79 5.89
CA GLY A 49 -12.99 1.72 4.89
C GLY A 49 -11.94 2.42 4.01
N ARG A 50 -10.65 2.19 4.24
CA ARG A 50 -9.54 2.70 3.42
C ARG A 50 -8.98 1.69 2.44
N PHE A 51 -9.31 0.40 2.59
CA PHE A 51 -8.77 -0.67 1.77
C PHE A 51 -9.81 -1.18 0.78
N PHE A 52 -9.45 -1.15 -0.49
CA PHE A 52 -10.28 -1.62 -1.58
C PHE A 52 -9.61 -2.84 -2.21
N ARG A 53 -10.38 -3.91 -2.41
CA ARG A 53 -9.89 -5.19 -2.96
C ARG A 53 -9.67 -5.15 -4.49
N HIS A 54 -9.88 -3.99 -5.10
CA HIS A 54 -9.77 -3.77 -6.54
C HIS A 54 -8.82 -2.60 -6.84
N GLY A 55 -8.44 -2.45 -8.11
CA GLY A 55 -7.52 -1.39 -8.56
C GLY A 55 -6.03 -1.71 -8.40
N HIS A 56 -5.69 -2.97 -8.11
CA HIS A 56 -4.33 -3.48 -8.22
C HIS A 56 -3.92 -3.66 -9.70
N SER A 57 -2.65 -3.94 -9.96
CA SER A 57 -2.12 -4.08 -11.32
C SER A 57 -2.11 -5.56 -11.75
N PRO A 58 -3.10 -6.04 -12.52
CA PRO A 58 -3.07 -7.41 -13.03
C PRO A 58 -2.01 -7.55 -14.14
N GLY A 59 -1.47 -8.76 -14.31
CA GLY A 59 -0.57 -9.11 -15.40
C GLY A 59 0.87 -9.35 -14.95
N GLU A 60 1.79 -9.28 -15.92
CA GLU A 60 3.22 -9.46 -15.71
C GLU A 60 3.79 -8.27 -14.92
N ILE A 61 4.54 -8.55 -13.85
CA ILE A 61 5.21 -7.56 -13.02
C ILE A 61 6.65 -7.99 -12.81
N LYS A 62 7.57 -7.13 -13.26
CA LYS A 62 9.00 -7.25 -12.96
C LYS A 62 9.33 -6.46 -11.70
N ILE A 63 9.79 -7.17 -10.68
CA ILE A 63 10.10 -6.59 -9.37
C ILE A 63 11.60 -6.27 -9.29
N ALA A 64 11.92 -5.02 -8.99
CA ALA A 64 13.28 -4.61 -8.66
C ALA A 64 13.74 -5.23 -7.32
N SER A 65 15.05 -5.47 -7.19
CA SER A 65 15.61 -5.98 -5.94
C SER A 65 15.31 -5.03 -4.77
N PRO A 66 14.84 -5.54 -3.62
CA PRO A 66 14.46 -4.68 -2.50
C PRO A 66 15.68 -3.97 -1.91
N ARG A 67 15.59 -2.65 -1.78
CA ARG A 67 16.61 -1.84 -1.11
C ARG A 67 16.54 -2.09 0.40
N ARG A 68 17.64 -2.58 0.99
CA ARG A 68 17.75 -2.74 2.45
C ARG A 68 18.33 -1.47 3.06
N ASN A 69 17.69 -0.95 4.10
CA ASN A 69 18.21 0.15 4.89
C ASN A 69 18.71 -0.39 6.25
N PRO A 70 20.03 -0.36 6.55
CA PRO A 70 20.56 -0.83 7.82
C PRO A 70 20.01 -0.09 9.04
N GLU A 71 19.68 1.19 8.90
CA GLU A 71 19.11 2.02 9.98
C GLU A 71 17.65 1.66 10.28
N CYS A 72 16.96 1.08 9.29
CA CYS A 72 15.55 0.69 9.35
C CYS A 72 15.36 -0.74 8.81
N PRO A 73 15.91 -1.77 9.47
CA PRO A 73 15.98 -3.13 8.91
C PRO A 73 14.60 -3.77 8.72
N PHE A 74 13.59 -3.29 9.45
CA PHE A 74 12.22 -3.82 9.44
C PHE A 74 11.21 -2.81 8.88
N THR A 75 11.65 -1.73 8.24
CA THR A 75 10.74 -0.70 7.72
C THR A 75 11.19 -0.24 6.34
N LEU A 76 10.31 -0.42 5.36
CA LEU A 76 10.50 0.09 4.01
C LEU A 76 9.95 1.52 3.94
N ASP A 77 10.82 2.49 3.71
CA ASP A 77 10.42 3.87 3.46
C ASP A 77 10.07 4.09 1.98
N LEU A 78 8.78 4.06 1.67
CA LEU A 78 8.25 4.26 0.31
C LEU A 78 8.42 5.69 -0.23
N ARG A 79 8.90 6.64 0.58
CA ARG A 79 9.18 8.02 0.11
C ARG A 79 10.47 8.10 -0.69
N GLN A 80 11.34 7.10 -0.57
CA GLN A 80 12.58 7.01 -1.30
C GLN A 80 12.30 6.27 -2.62
N MET A 81 11.92 7.01 -3.64
CA MET A 81 11.66 6.45 -4.97
C MET A 81 12.93 5.80 -5.52
N VAL A 82 12.77 4.63 -6.14
CA VAL A 82 13.77 4.03 -7.02
C VAL A 82 13.89 4.97 -8.22
N LYS A 83 15.06 5.57 -8.42
CA LYS A 83 15.41 6.03 -9.76
C LYS A 83 15.86 4.78 -10.49
N ASP A 84 15.07 4.31 -11.45
CA ASP A 84 15.60 3.41 -12.46
C ASP A 84 16.67 4.23 -13.19
N GLU A 85 17.94 3.93 -12.92
CA GLU A 85 19.04 4.51 -13.68
C GLU A 85 18.91 4.02 -15.13
N LEU A 86 18.78 4.99 -16.05
CA LEU A 86 18.96 4.80 -17.49
C LEU A 86 20.41 4.43 -17.80
#